data_AF-A0A7X3RHG5-F1
#
_entry.id   AF-A0A7X3RHG5-F1
#
_cell.length_a   1.000
_cell.length_b   1.000
_cell.length_c   1.000
_cell.angle_alpha   90.00
_cell.angle_beta   90.00
_cell.angle_gamma   90.00
#
_symmetry.space_group_name_H-M   'P 1'
#
loop_
_entity.id
_entity.type
_entity.pdbx_description
1 polymer ?
#
loop_
_entity_poly.entity_id
_entity_poly.type
_entity_poly.pdbx_seq_one_letter_code
_entity_poly.pdbx_strand_id
1 'polypeptide(L)'
;MKKTRTLPTHMIPIVGLLVLAGAFSNAPPALADCPLPPGVTPPADPRVTAQQVEDGSATLMDFALAVRERSREYAQGAATAENAVYIGCIIRQEDGIWRSGSTYIVSLTLDGRVYIHAKNMALSGRLINPVIYGAILFALGVSPTDLANLASPDPAVGAQAFGAVVGTLLQEPDGAFDATTPIPGLSPGIPGASGHAAVYVEPNLGEAPIVMLMGFDLNESHLVPISDETIDYGDPTITAEEVVDKETLKAFVTEAGNYFLEILRSGDPAATQQTRIALRDPNGPWRHGPVYLYVLDIVSNIIIFHAAFPDKYEYRPLVPTVLDAVTGEFILPQVIEAAKSSPEGGFVEYYFDDPTDDTDSADIPKVGYAREFTGELILGERVVPLHFIIGSGFYGRAPEVVVPTEPHTVVDATVMGDAVAGLTVEFARSIAGQQPDYAYNAVTDANGSLSLTISSADGVSGYYTARARNADGETVGQWHSIPLNQNQRQVLELTLSGGMKVVSVAPLTASKPVVVSEPLAVSETVPEVSGLAPNFPNPFNSATLITYHLSSPGPVQLVIYNVLGQPVRTLVDQSQAAGSYQIRWDVLDQRGVSLSTGVYIARLSYPGGVQTQRLLYLK
;
A
#
# COMPACT_ATOMS: atom_id res chain seq x y z
N MET A 1 8.31 -9.77 34.09
CA MET A 1 7.48 -8.89 34.95
C MET A 1 7.45 -7.48 34.36
N LYS A 2 6.54 -7.19 33.42
CA LYS A 2 6.22 -5.82 33.00
C LYS A 2 5.04 -5.36 33.86
N LYS A 3 5.10 -4.15 34.43
CA LYS A 3 3.95 -3.56 35.15
C LYS A 3 3.00 -2.93 34.13
N THR A 4 1.96 -3.66 33.74
CA THR A 4 0.81 -3.06 33.06
C THR A 4 0.18 -2.02 33.99
N ARG A 5 0.10 -0.77 33.53
CA ARG A 5 -0.47 0.35 34.27
C ARG A 5 -1.97 0.38 33.95
N THR A 6 -2.75 -0.45 34.64
CA THR A 6 -4.21 -0.46 34.52
C THR A 6 -4.77 0.90 34.97
N LEU A 7 -5.39 1.62 34.02
CA LEU A 7 -6.25 2.76 34.31
C LEU A 7 -7.52 2.28 35.05
N PRO A 8 -8.12 3.11 35.91
CA PRO A 8 -9.29 2.72 36.69
C PRO A 8 -10.52 2.50 35.80
N THR A 9 -11.25 1.43 36.08
CA THR A 9 -12.31 0.80 35.25
C THR A 9 -13.65 1.56 35.20
N HIS A 10 -13.64 2.89 35.19
CA HIS A 10 -14.83 3.73 35.17
C HIS A 10 -14.74 4.93 34.23
N MET A 11 -14.68 4.67 32.92
CA MET A 11 -15.35 5.49 31.90
C MET A 11 -15.51 4.65 30.63
N ILE A 12 -16.75 4.53 30.14
CA ILE A 12 -17.15 3.74 28.97
C ILE A 12 -17.08 4.65 27.74
N PRO A 13 -16.41 4.27 26.64
CA PRO A 13 -16.56 5.07 25.44
C PRO A 13 -16.55 4.30 24.09
N ILE A 14 -17.53 4.64 23.24
CA ILE A 14 -17.42 4.77 21.76
C ILE A 14 -17.29 3.50 20.87
N VAL A 15 -18.23 3.36 19.91
CA VAL A 15 -17.90 3.14 18.48
C VAL A 15 -18.75 4.06 17.59
N GLY A 16 -18.16 5.19 17.13
CA GLY A 16 -18.88 6.33 16.57
C GLY A 16 -19.28 6.30 15.09
N LEU A 17 -19.19 5.15 14.40
CA LEU A 17 -19.48 5.10 12.95
C LEU A 17 -19.80 3.70 12.39
N LEU A 18 -20.46 2.84 13.19
CA LEU A 18 -20.63 1.42 12.85
C LEU A 18 -22.08 0.90 13.08
N VAL A 19 -23.08 1.80 13.17
CA VAL A 19 -24.48 1.40 13.33
C VAL A 19 -25.46 2.35 12.66
N LEU A 20 -26.24 1.81 11.73
CA LEU A 20 -27.72 1.81 11.62
C LEU A 20 -28.10 1.59 10.14
N ALA A 21 -29.31 1.14 9.80
CA ALA A 21 -29.66 0.73 8.42
C ALA A 21 -31.16 0.88 8.06
N GLY A 22 -31.51 1.26 6.81
CA GLY A 22 -32.76 0.80 6.16
C GLY A 22 -33.56 1.71 5.21
N ALA A 23 -33.23 1.69 3.91
CA ALA A 23 -34.11 1.44 2.73
C ALA A 23 -34.97 2.53 1.99
N PHE A 24 -34.64 2.70 0.68
CA PHE A 24 -35.47 2.92 -0.55
C PHE A 24 -36.02 4.29 -1.10
N SER A 25 -35.85 4.45 -2.44
CA SER A 25 -36.16 5.52 -3.46
C SER A 25 -36.53 6.99 -3.11
N ASN A 26 -36.02 8.10 -3.73
CA ASN A 26 -34.92 8.45 -4.69
C ASN A 26 -34.70 10.01 -4.76
N ALA A 27 -33.48 10.56 -5.01
CA ALA A 27 -33.23 12.03 -5.15
C ALA A 27 -31.97 12.50 -5.97
N PRO A 28 -31.87 13.77 -6.45
CA PRO A 28 -30.95 14.21 -7.54
C PRO A 28 -29.92 15.33 -7.14
N PRO A 29 -29.31 16.10 -8.07
CA PRO A 29 -28.17 15.73 -8.88
C PRO A 29 -26.86 16.51 -8.55
N ALA A 30 -26.72 17.05 -7.33
CA ALA A 30 -25.42 17.59 -6.84
C ALA A 30 -24.45 16.50 -6.36
N LEU A 31 -24.91 15.25 -6.39
CA LEU A 31 -24.31 14.04 -5.78
C LEU A 31 -23.35 13.28 -6.70
N ALA A 32 -22.83 13.91 -7.75
CA ALA A 32 -22.17 13.19 -8.87
C ALA A 32 -21.01 12.27 -8.42
N ASP A 33 -20.21 12.69 -7.45
CA ASP A 33 -19.10 11.91 -6.88
C ASP A 33 -19.45 11.21 -5.55
N CYS A 34 -20.68 11.36 -5.07
CA CYS A 34 -21.20 10.76 -3.83
C CYS A 34 -22.57 10.10 -4.11
N PRO A 35 -22.58 8.98 -4.87
CA PRO A 35 -23.83 8.31 -5.24
C PRO A 35 -24.55 7.82 -4.00
N LEU A 36 -25.72 8.43 -3.73
CA LEU A 36 -26.62 7.95 -2.69
C LEU A 36 -27.16 6.56 -3.06
N PRO A 37 -27.25 5.63 -2.09
CA PRO A 37 -28.12 4.47 -2.21
C PRO A 37 -29.51 4.87 -2.72
N PRO A 38 -30.20 4.05 -3.54
CA PRO A 38 -31.50 4.39 -4.08
C PRO A 38 -32.50 4.80 -2.97
N GLY A 39 -32.69 6.11 -2.80
CA GLY A 39 -33.64 6.74 -1.88
C GLY A 39 -33.22 7.15 -0.50
N VAL A 40 -31.94 7.37 -0.31
CA VAL A 40 -31.58 8.48 0.57
C VAL A 40 -32.12 9.76 -0.06
N THR A 41 -32.94 10.53 0.66
CA THR A 41 -33.14 11.94 0.34
C THR A 41 -32.01 12.70 1.04
N PRO A 42 -31.25 13.58 0.36
CA PRO A 42 -30.27 14.41 1.03
C PRO A 42 -30.92 15.15 2.19
N PRO A 43 -30.31 15.18 3.38
CA PRO A 43 -30.71 16.11 4.42
C PRO A 43 -30.60 17.55 3.91
N ALA A 44 -31.32 18.47 4.55
CA ALA A 44 -31.20 19.89 4.27
C ALA A 44 -29.75 20.37 4.48
N ASP A 45 -29.33 21.29 3.61
CA ASP A 45 -28.03 21.96 3.73
C ASP A 45 -27.90 22.65 5.10
N PRO A 46 -26.68 22.68 5.68
CA PRO A 46 -26.44 23.41 6.91
C PRO A 46 -26.56 24.92 6.69
N ARG A 47 -26.68 25.67 7.80
CA ARG A 47 -26.78 27.14 7.78
C ARG A 47 -25.54 27.82 7.18
N VAL A 48 -24.38 27.17 7.28
CA VAL A 48 -23.09 27.64 6.76
C VAL A 48 -22.32 26.45 6.19
N THR A 49 -21.76 26.63 4.99
CA THR A 49 -20.86 25.69 4.33
C THR A 49 -19.40 26.14 4.43
N ALA A 50 -18.45 25.23 4.17
CA ALA A 50 -17.03 25.56 4.13
C ALA A 50 -16.71 26.65 3.09
N GLN A 51 -17.34 26.58 1.91
CA GLN A 51 -17.16 27.56 0.85
C GLN A 51 -17.54 28.99 1.27
N GLN A 52 -18.55 29.15 2.13
CA GLN A 52 -18.99 30.45 2.67
C GLN A 52 -18.01 31.04 3.69
N VAL A 53 -17.14 30.23 4.28
CA VAL A 53 -16.04 30.72 5.12
C VAL A 53 -14.88 31.19 4.23
N GLU A 54 -14.54 30.41 3.21
CA GLU A 54 -13.47 30.73 2.25
C GLU A 54 -13.78 31.98 1.41
N ASP A 55 -15.06 32.24 1.06
CA ASP A 55 -15.48 33.47 0.36
C ASP A 55 -15.74 34.67 1.31
N GLY A 56 -15.65 34.45 2.62
CA GLY A 56 -15.83 35.47 3.66
C GLY A 56 -17.28 35.90 3.92
N SER A 57 -18.28 35.19 3.40
CA SER A 57 -19.71 35.46 3.65
C SER A 57 -20.23 34.94 4.99
N ALA A 58 -19.50 34.02 5.65
CA ALA A 58 -19.77 33.50 6.98
C ALA A 58 -18.48 33.43 7.83
N THR A 59 -18.61 33.38 9.16
CA THR A 59 -17.44 33.23 10.03
C THR A 59 -17.13 31.76 10.33
N LEU A 60 -15.88 31.50 10.74
CA LEU A 60 -15.46 30.18 11.18
C LEU A 60 -16.23 29.68 12.42
N MET A 61 -16.66 30.61 13.29
CA MET A 61 -17.59 30.33 14.39
C MET A 61 -18.93 29.81 13.85
N ASP A 62 -19.55 30.51 12.91
CA ASP A 62 -20.85 30.12 12.36
C ASP A 62 -20.78 28.74 11.67
N PHE A 63 -19.68 28.44 10.98
CA PHE A 63 -19.42 27.11 10.42
C PHE A 63 -19.24 26.04 11.51
N ALA A 64 -18.44 26.30 12.55
CA ALA A 64 -18.26 25.36 13.66
C ALA A 64 -19.58 25.04 14.37
N LEU A 65 -20.43 26.05 14.56
CA LEU A 65 -21.79 25.90 15.09
C LEU A 65 -22.69 25.10 14.14
N ALA A 66 -22.64 25.36 12.83
CA ALA A 66 -23.43 24.63 11.84
C ALA A 66 -23.03 23.14 11.75
N VAL A 67 -21.74 22.82 11.86
CA VAL A 67 -21.26 21.43 12.00
C VAL A 67 -21.81 20.80 13.27
N ARG A 68 -21.73 21.48 14.43
CA ARG A 68 -22.24 20.97 15.71
C ARG A 68 -23.75 20.70 15.67
N GLU A 69 -24.53 21.65 15.17
CA GLU A 69 -25.98 21.50 14.98
C GLU A 69 -26.28 20.26 14.12
N ARG A 70 -25.59 20.12 12.98
CA ARG A 70 -25.81 18.98 12.08
C ARG A 70 -25.38 17.63 12.70
N SER A 71 -24.24 17.56 13.39
CA SER A 71 -23.80 16.35 14.10
C SER A 71 -24.84 15.90 15.13
N ARG A 72 -25.39 16.84 15.92
CA ARG A 72 -26.49 16.53 16.85
C ARG A 72 -27.76 16.05 16.12
N GLU A 73 -28.15 16.69 15.02
CA GLU A 73 -29.33 16.28 14.25
C GLU A 73 -29.19 14.86 13.68
N TYR A 74 -28.01 14.48 13.21
CA TYR A 74 -27.74 13.10 12.79
C TYR A 74 -27.80 12.12 13.97
N ALA A 75 -27.18 12.47 15.09
CA ALA A 75 -27.12 11.65 16.29
C ALA A 75 -28.49 11.43 16.96
N GLN A 76 -29.35 12.46 16.96
CA GLN A 76 -30.67 12.45 17.62
C GLN A 76 -31.81 12.00 16.69
N GLY A 77 -31.71 12.26 15.38
CA GLY A 77 -32.85 12.20 14.47
C GLY A 77 -32.94 10.95 13.60
N ALA A 78 -31.86 10.60 12.91
CA ALA A 78 -31.86 9.53 11.90
C ALA A 78 -30.44 9.18 11.42
N ALA A 79 -29.63 8.55 12.26
CA ALA A 79 -28.53 7.74 11.74
C ALA A 79 -29.14 6.52 11.02
N THR A 80 -28.94 6.44 9.72
CA THR A 80 -29.27 5.32 8.82
C THR A 80 -28.00 5.01 8.02
N ALA A 81 -27.86 3.81 7.45
CA ALA A 81 -26.67 3.44 6.66
C ALA A 81 -26.52 4.42 5.48
N GLU A 82 -27.67 4.72 4.90
CA GLU A 82 -27.94 5.78 3.95
C GLU A 82 -27.34 7.15 4.35
N ASN A 83 -27.58 7.61 5.58
CA ASN A 83 -27.02 8.86 6.08
C ASN A 83 -25.53 8.74 6.47
N ALA A 84 -25.07 7.61 7.00
CA ALA A 84 -23.66 7.38 7.30
C ALA A 84 -22.79 7.37 6.02
N VAL A 85 -23.27 6.68 4.97
CA VAL A 85 -22.75 6.73 3.60
C VAL A 85 -22.70 8.15 3.07
N TYR A 86 -23.82 8.89 3.21
CA TYR A 86 -23.90 10.26 2.71
C TYR A 86 -22.89 11.17 3.41
N ILE A 87 -22.94 11.26 4.75
CA ILE A 87 -22.06 12.08 5.58
C ILE A 87 -20.61 11.73 5.30
N GLY A 88 -20.25 10.44 5.39
CA GLY A 88 -18.91 9.94 5.17
C GLY A 88 -18.32 10.31 3.80
N CYS A 89 -19.18 10.44 2.79
CA CYS A 89 -18.80 10.91 1.46
C CYS A 89 -18.69 12.44 1.40
N ILE A 90 -19.74 13.19 1.80
CA ILE A 90 -19.78 14.65 1.65
C ILE A 90 -18.84 15.40 2.59
N ILE A 91 -18.39 14.80 3.70
CA ILE A 91 -17.35 15.41 4.55
C ILE A 91 -15.98 15.43 3.86
N ARG A 92 -15.76 14.58 2.84
CA ARG A 92 -14.48 14.45 2.12
C ARG A 92 -14.51 15.03 0.71
N GLN A 93 -15.68 15.49 0.25
CA GLN A 93 -15.83 16.16 -1.04
C GLN A 93 -15.17 17.54 -0.99
N GLU A 94 -14.16 17.76 -1.85
CA GLU A 94 -13.56 19.08 -2.07
C GLU A 94 -14.59 20.02 -2.73
N ASP A 95 -14.56 21.30 -2.38
CA ASP A 95 -15.57 22.31 -2.74
C ASP A 95 -17.02 21.87 -2.42
N GLY A 96 -17.15 21.07 -1.35
CA GLY A 96 -18.40 20.55 -0.83
C GLY A 96 -18.90 21.32 0.40
N ILE A 97 -19.98 20.79 0.99
CA ILE A 97 -20.66 21.41 2.14
C ILE A 97 -19.72 21.60 3.34
N TRP A 98 -18.87 20.61 3.62
CA TRP A 98 -18.05 20.55 4.85
C TRP A 98 -16.55 20.71 4.62
N ARG A 99 -16.12 20.88 3.37
CA ARG A 99 -14.72 20.97 2.98
C ARG A 99 -14.58 21.84 1.72
N SER A 100 -13.80 22.91 1.82
CA SER A 100 -13.26 23.67 0.69
C SER A 100 -11.96 24.34 1.14
N GLY A 101 -10.88 24.15 0.39
CA GLY A 101 -9.61 24.84 0.61
C GLY A 101 -8.96 24.57 1.97
N SER A 102 -8.99 25.55 2.87
CA SER A 102 -8.45 25.47 4.23
C SER A 102 -9.50 25.14 5.30
N THR A 103 -10.78 25.28 4.94
CA THR A 103 -11.92 25.09 5.83
C THR A 103 -12.45 23.67 5.70
N TYR A 104 -12.17 22.84 6.70
CA TYR A 104 -12.67 21.46 6.78
C TYR A 104 -12.81 20.99 8.23
N ILE A 105 -13.48 19.84 8.43
CA ILE A 105 -13.71 19.25 9.75
C ILE A 105 -12.54 18.33 10.14
N VAL A 106 -12.03 18.52 11.36
CA VAL A 106 -11.28 17.50 12.10
C VAL A 106 -12.07 17.17 13.35
N SER A 107 -12.24 15.88 13.68
CA SER A 107 -12.79 15.49 14.99
C SER A 107 -11.75 14.73 15.80
N LEU A 108 -11.77 14.91 17.11
CA LEU A 108 -10.87 14.29 18.06
C LEU A 108 -11.64 13.46 19.09
N THR A 109 -11.05 12.36 19.51
CA THR A 109 -11.39 11.70 20.77
C THR A 109 -10.90 12.51 21.97
N LEU A 110 -11.43 12.22 23.15
CA LEU A 110 -11.11 12.94 24.37
C LEU A 110 -9.63 12.81 24.83
N ASP A 111 -8.93 11.75 24.44
CA ASP A 111 -7.48 11.58 24.63
C ASP A 111 -6.63 12.36 23.61
N GLY A 112 -7.26 13.13 22.71
CA GLY A 112 -6.57 14.00 21.75
C GLY A 112 -6.16 13.30 20.45
N ARG A 113 -6.67 12.10 20.17
CA ARG A 113 -6.41 11.41 18.90
C ARG A 113 -7.36 11.88 17.81
N VAL A 114 -6.84 12.00 16.61
CA VAL A 114 -7.61 12.36 15.41
C VAL A 114 -8.58 11.22 15.09
N TYR A 115 -9.88 11.45 15.25
CA TYR A 115 -10.95 10.50 14.94
C TYR A 115 -11.29 10.53 13.44
N ILE A 116 -11.58 11.72 12.90
CA ILE A 116 -11.80 11.96 11.46
C ILE A 116 -10.97 13.17 11.05
N HIS A 117 -10.38 13.10 9.86
CA HIS A 117 -9.68 14.22 9.24
C HIS A 117 -10.13 14.34 7.77
N ALA A 118 -11.08 15.26 7.52
CA ALA A 118 -11.80 15.38 6.25
C ALA A 118 -10.91 15.53 5.00
N LYS A 119 -9.69 16.05 5.17
CA LYS A 119 -8.71 16.33 4.10
C LYS A 119 -7.69 15.21 3.86
N ASN A 120 -7.35 14.43 4.89
CA ASN A 120 -6.29 13.41 4.86
C ASN A 120 -6.57 12.35 5.94
N MET A 121 -7.17 11.23 5.54
CA MET A 121 -7.58 10.13 6.41
C MET A 121 -6.41 9.30 6.97
N ALA A 122 -5.20 9.39 6.39
CA ALA A 122 -4.02 8.72 6.94
C ALA A 122 -3.64 9.24 8.34
N LEU A 123 -4.04 10.47 8.69
CA LEU A 123 -3.79 11.06 10.02
C LEU A 123 -4.71 10.53 11.12
N SER A 124 -5.85 9.90 10.79
CA SER A 124 -6.81 9.46 11.82
C SER A 124 -6.33 8.18 12.54
N GLY A 125 -6.28 8.27 13.87
CA GLY A 125 -5.54 7.43 14.80
C GLY A 125 -4.47 8.21 15.59
N ARG A 126 -3.78 9.17 14.94
CA ARG A 126 -2.60 9.87 15.47
C ARG A 126 -2.94 10.83 16.60
N LEU A 127 -1.99 11.01 17.53
CA LEU A 127 -2.13 11.89 18.69
C LEU A 127 -1.76 13.35 18.33
N ILE A 128 -2.63 14.31 18.63
CA ILE A 128 -2.29 15.74 18.50
C ILE A 128 -1.24 16.15 19.55
N ASN A 129 -0.36 17.08 19.18
CA ASN A 129 0.63 17.64 20.09
C ASN A 129 -0.04 18.18 21.38
N PRO A 130 0.41 17.78 22.60
CA PRO A 130 -0.21 18.18 23.85
C PRO A 130 -0.34 19.70 24.09
N VAL A 131 0.53 20.51 23.48
CA VAL A 131 0.43 21.99 23.54
C VAL A 131 -0.81 22.48 22.78
N ILE A 132 -1.04 21.95 21.58
CA ILE A 132 -2.22 22.29 20.75
C ILE A 132 -3.50 21.76 21.43
N TYR A 133 -3.47 20.52 21.90
CA TYR A 133 -4.65 19.95 22.56
C TYR A 133 -4.99 20.66 23.88
N GLY A 134 -3.98 21.08 24.65
CA GLY A 134 -4.17 21.95 25.80
C GLY A 134 -4.79 23.32 25.44
N ALA A 135 -4.40 23.91 24.31
CA ALA A 135 -5.01 25.15 23.80
C ALA A 135 -6.48 25.00 23.43
N ILE A 136 -6.82 23.90 22.76
CA ILE A 136 -8.19 23.54 22.40
C ILE A 136 -9.03 23.35 23.67
N LEU A 137 -8.58 22.53 24.63
CA LEU A 137 -9.30 22.31 25.88
C LEU A 137 -9.46 23.59 26.71
N PHE A 138 -8.46 24.47 26.75
CA PHE A 138 -8.56 25.77 27.41
C PHE A 138 -9.61 26.69 26.74
N ALA A 139 -9.64 26.75 25.41
CA ALA A 139 -10.64 27.50 24.66
C ALA A 139 -12.07 26.97 24.91
N LEU A 140 -12.20 25.66 25.15
CA LEU A 140 -13.43 24.98 25.55
C LEU A 140 -13.76 25.11 27.06
N GLY A 141 -13.05 25.97 27.80
CA GLY A 141 -13.34 26.31 29.19
C GLY A 141 -12.75 25.37 30.25
N VAL A 142 -11.87 24.42 29.88
CA VAL A 142 -11.15 23.59 30.85
C VAL A 142 -10.15 24.45 31.62
N SER A 143 -10.12 24.32 32.96
CA SER A 143 -9.29 25.19 33.78
C SER A 143 -7.79 24.87 33.62
N PRO A 144 -6.88 25.87 33.74
CA PRO A 144 -5.44 25.62 33.73
C PRO A 144 -4.98 24.62 34.80
N THR A 145 -5.70 24.55 35.93
CA THR A 145 -5.44 23.58 37.00
C THR A 145 -5.74 22.16 36.55
N ASP A 146 -6.86 21.94 35.86
CA ASP A 146 -7.24 20.61 35.37
C ASP A 146 -6.33 20.16 34.23
N LEU A 147 -5.93 21.07 33.34
CA LEU A 147 -4.92 20.80 32.31
C LEU A 147 -3.57 20.39 32.89
N ALA A 148 -3.09 21.08 33.94
CA ALA A 148 -1.87 20.70 34.64
C ALA A 148 -2.01 19.35 35.36
N ASN A 149 -3.18 19.07 35.94
CA ASN A 149 -3.45 17.82 36.66
C ASN A 149 -3.65 16.61 35.72
N LEU A 150 -4.14 16.80 34.49
CA LEU A 150 -4.18 15.74 33.46
C LEU A 150 -2.78 15.18 33.16
N ALA A 151 -1.76 16.04 33.16
CA ALA A 151 -0.35 15.66 32.98
C ALA A 151 0.32 15.11 34.25
N SER A 152 -0.42 14.93 35.35
CA SER A 152 0.15 14.49 36.63
C SER A 152 0.71 13.06 36.57
N PRO A 153 1.90 12.81 37.15
CA PRO A 153 2.40 11.44 37.30
C PRO A 153 1.58 10.61 38.30
N ASP A 154 0.78 11.25 39.17
CA ASP A 154 -0.14 10.58 40.10
C ASP A 154 -1.45 10.19 39.39
N PRO A 155 -1.76 8.87 39.26
CA PRO A 155 -2.97 8.41 38.59
C PRO A 155 -4.28 8.90 39.21
N ALA A 156 -4.31 9.17 40.52
CA ALA A 156 -5.52 9.63 41.20
C ALA A 156 -5.83 11.09 40.83
N VAL A 157 -4.79 11.93 40.77
CA VAL A 157 -4.90 13.33 40.33
C VAL A 157 -5.31 13.40 38.85
N GLY A 158 -4.68 12.58 37.99
CA GLY A 158 -5.04 12.49 36.57
C GLY A 158 -6.49 12.04 36.35
N ALA A 159 -6.95 11.00 37.06
CA ALA A 159 -8.32 10.52 36.96
C ALA A 159 -9.36 11.54 37.46
N GLN A 160 -9.06 12.30 38.52
CA GLN A 160 -9.94 13.37 38.99
C GLN A 160 -10.02 14.52 37.97
N ALA A 161 -8.89 14.94 37.40
CA ALA A 161 -8.83 15.97 36.37
C ALA A 161 -9.58 15.54 35.10
N PHE A 162 -9.44 14.29 34.68
CA PHE A 162 -10.18 13.73 33.56
C PHE A 162 -11.70 13.80 33.76
N GLY A 163 -12.20 13.45 34.96
CA GLY A 163 -13.62 13.63 35.30
C GLY A 163 -14.08 15.09 35.29
N ALA A 164 -13.24 16.03 35.73
CA ALA A 164 -13.54 17.46 35.67
C ALA A 164 -13.60 17.98 34.22
N VAL A 165 -12.64 17.56 33.37
CA VAL A 165 -12.60 17.88 31.93
C VAL A 165 -13.86 17.37 31.23
N VAL A 166 -14.25 16.10 31.45
CA VAL A 166 -15.51 15.55 30.93
C VAL A 166 -16.70 16.39 31.38
N GLY A 167 -16.78 16.75 32.67
CA GLY A 167 -17.87 17.58 33.20
C GLY A 167 -17.98 18.98 32.58
N THR A 168 -16.87 19.57 32.13
CA THR A 168 -16.88 20.80 31.34
C THR A 168 -17.34 20.54 29.91
N LEU A 169 -16.79 19.54 29.22
CA LEU A 169 -17.10 19.27 27.82
C LEU A 169 -18.55 18.76 27.60
N LEU A 170 -19.16 18.11 28.59
CA LEU A 170 -20.58 17.74 28.59
C LEU A 170 -21.54 18.94 28.53
N GLN A 171 -21.06 20.17 28.78
CA GLN A 171 -21.83 21.41 28.57
C GLN A 171 -21.84 21.84 27.08
N GLU A 172 -21.23 21.04 26.22
CA GLU A 172 -21.05 21.26 24.78
C GLU A 172 -20.48 22.65 24.42
N PRO A 173 -19.36 23.08 25.03
CA PRO A 173 -18.76 24.39 24.78
C PRO A 173 -18.25 24.57 23.35
N ASP A 174 -17.99 25.83 22.99
CA ASP A 174 -17.26 26.25 21.80
C ASP A 174 -16.30 27.39 22.14
N GLY A 175 -15.28 27.60 21.29
CA GLY A 175 -14.25 28.60 21.52
C GLY A 175 -13.19 28.67 20.42
N ALA A 176 -12.72 29.88 20.15
CA ALA A 176 -11.54 30.07 19.29
C ALA A 176 -10.26 29.74 20.06
N PHE A 177 -9.36 28.99 19.44
CA PHE A 177 -8.06 28.64 20.02
C PHE A 177 -6.92 29.20 19.17
N ASP A 178 -5.82 29.57 19.83
CA ASP A 178 -4.58 29.99 19.20
C ASP A 178 -3.40 29.36 19.95
N ALA A 179 -2.90 28.24 19.43
CA ALA A 179 -1.72 27.57 19.95
C ALA A 179 -0.40 28.19 19.41
N THR A 180 -0.44 29.33 18.72
CA THR A 180 0.76 30.18 18.50
C THR A 180 1.06 31.04 19.74
N THR A 181 0.02 31.40 20.51
CA THR A 181 0.16 32.12 21.78
C THR A 181 0.60 31.18 22.91
N PRO A 182 1.65 31.51 23.70
CA PRO A 182 2.11 30.66 24.80
C PRO A 182 1.07 30.50 25.91
N ILE A 183 0.77 29.25 26.27
CA ILE A 183 -0.11 28.93 27.40
C ILE A 183 0.75 28.71 28.66
N PRO A 184 0.40 29.30 29.81
CA PRO A 184 1.15 29.10 31.05
C PRO A 184 1.30 27.62 31.43
N GLY A 185 2.53 27.13 31.46
CA GLY A 185 2.86 25.73 31.81
C GLY A 185 3.04 24.78 30.61
N LEU A 186 2.73 25.22 29.39
CA LEU A 186 2.99 24.48 28.16
C LEU A 186 4.10 25.17 27.34
N SER A 187 4.86 24.38 26.59
CA SER A 187 5.98 24.85 25.75
C SER A 187 5.55 25.87 24.68
N PRO A 188 6.47 26.67 24.11
CA PRO A 188 6.12 27.75 23.17
C PRO A 188 5.36 27.26 21.94
N GLY A 189 4.52 28.14 21.40
CA GLY A 189 3.50 27.82 20.42
C GLY A 189 3.98 27.34 19.05
N ILE A 190 3.09 26.65 18.33
CA ILE A 190 3.34 26.06 17.01
C ILE A 190 2.73 26.97 15.94
N PRO A 191 3.52 27.56 15.01
CA PRO A 191 3.01 28.48 14.00
C PRO A 191 1.89 27.88 13.14
N GLY A 192 0.81 28.64 12.93
CA GLY A 192 -0.35 28.22 12.14
C GLY A 192 -1.40 27.38 12.89
N ALA A 193 -1.13 27.00 14.15
CA ALA A 193 -2.05 26.20 14.96
C ALA A 193 -3.15 27.04 15.64
N SER A 194 -3.96 27.74 14.85
CA SER A 194 -5.14 28.49 15.29
C SER A 194 -6.39 28.02 14.58
N GLY A 195 -7.55 28.10 15.23
CA GLY A 195 -8.83 27.72 14.63
C GLY A 195 -10.00 27.92 15.57
N HIS A 196 -11.11 27.24 15.28
CA HIS A 196 -12.27 27.18 16.16
C HIS A 196 -12.51 25.74 16.62
N ALA A 197 -12.86 25.57 17.89
CA ALA A 197 -13.23 24.28 18.46
C ALA A 197 -14.68 24.31 18.94
N ALA A 198 -15.43 23.24 18.70
CA ALA A 198 -16.78 23.05 19.21
C ALA A 198 -16.97 21.61 19.67
N VAL A 199 -17.63 21.40 20.80
CA VAL A 199 -17.95 20.06 21.32
C VAL A 199 -19.38 19.70 20.97
N TYR A 200 -19.60 18.45 20.54
CA TYR A 200 -20.92 17.84 20.64
C TYR A 200 -20.88 16.57 21.49
N VAL A 201 -21.98 16.30 22.19
CA VAL A 201 -22.20 15.05 22.91
C VAL A 201 -22.89 14.07 21.96
N GLU A 202 -22.29 12.89 21.77
CA GLU A 202 -22.87 11.85 20.92
C GLU A 202 -23.74 10.88 21.75
N PRO A 203 -25.09 10.99 21.70
CA PRO A 203 -26.00 10.12 22.45
C PRO A 203 -25.85 8.63 22.10
N ASN A 204 -25.40 8.27 20.90
CA ASN A 204 -25.18 6.86 20.54
C ASN A 204 -23.89 6.27 21.13
N LEU A 205 -23.05 7.07 21.80
CA LEU A 205 -21.76 6.66 22.37
C LEU A 205 -21.71 6.76 23.90
N GLY A 206 -22.87 6.64 24.56
CA GLY A 206 -22.96 6.80 26.01
C GLY A 206 -22.68 8.24 26.45
N GLU A 207 -23.13 9.21 25.64
CA GLU A 207 -22.95 10.65 25.87
C GLU A 207 -21.48 11.11 25.88
N ALA A 208 -20.60 10.39 25.16
CA ALA A 208 -19.21 10.78 25.01
C ALA A 208 -19.05 12.14 24.28
N PRO A 209 -18.26 13.10 24.83
CA PRO A 209 -17.90 14.33 24.12
C PRO A 209 -16.96 14.05 22.95
N ILE A 210 -17.29 14.59 21.78
CA ILE A 210 -16.40 14.65 20.61
C ILE A 210 -16.00 16.12 20.39
N VAL A 211 -14.69 16.36 20.35
CA VAL A 211 -14.13 17.69 20.08
C VAL A 211 -13.97 17.85 18.57
N MET A 212 -14.60 18.85 17.97
CA MET A 212 -14.47 19.16 16.55
C MET A 212 -13.66 20.44 16.37
N LEU A 213 -12.75 20.44 15.41
CA LEU A 213 -11.93 21.58 15.02
C LEU A 213 -12.26 22.00 13.59
N MET A 214 -12.22 23.31 13.35
CA MET A 214 -12.48 23.92 12.05
C MET A 214 -11.45 25.02 11.76
N GLY A 215 -11.11 25.22 10.48
CA GLY A 215 -10.21 26.29 10.02
C GLY A 215 -8.77 26.13 10.50
N PHE A 216 -8.40 24.90 10.87
CA PHE A 216 -7.10 24.51 11.36
C PHE A 216 -6.54 23.46 10.39
N ASP A 217 -5.49 23.82 9.64
CA ASP A 217 -4.88 22.94 8.65
C ASP A 217 -3.98 21.89 9.32
N LEU A 218 -4.60 20.92 9.99
CA LEU A 218 -3.91 19.85 10.70
C LEU A 218 -3.06 19.04 9.72
N ASN A 219 -1.81 18.85 10.09
CA ASN A 219 -0.80 18.14 9.31
C ASN A 219 0.22 17.52 10.27
N GLU A 220 1.20 16.79 9.75
CA GLU A 220 2.13 16.01 10.57
C GLU A 220 2.93 16.85 11.59
N SER A 221 3.22 18.13 11.30
CA SER A 221 3.95 19.00 12.24
C SER A 221 3.16 19.36 13.52
N HIS A 222 1.84 19.16 13.49
CA HIS A 222 0.91 19.38 14.60
C HIS A 222 0.66 18.12 15.43
N LEU A 223 1.20 16.97 15.02
CA LEU A 223 1.05 15.67 15.68
C LEU A 223 2.26 15.34 16.56
N VAL A 224 2.09 14.37 17.47
CA VAL A 224 3.21 13.72 18.16
C VAL A 224 4.01 12.91 17.13
N PRO A 225 5.36 12.95 17.11
CA PRO A 225 6.17 12.12 16.23
C PRO A 225 5.83 10.64 16.41
N ILE A 226 5.72 9.88 15.32
CA ILE A 226 5.31 8.46 15.40
C ILE A 226 6.32 7.60 16.19
N SER A 227 7.59 8.02 16.26
CA SER A 227 8.62 7.41 17.12
C SER A 227 8.34 7.52 18.62
N ASP A 228 7.49 8.46 19.01
CA ASP A 228 7.21 8.82 20.40
C ASP A 228 5.82 8.31 20.82
N GLU A 229 5.00 7.84 19.86
CA GLU A 229 3.76 7.13 20.11
C GLU A 229 4.04 5.64 20.38
N THR A 230 3.59 5.12 21.53
CA THR A 230 3.54 3.67 21.76
C THR A 230 2.38 3.08 20.98
N ILE A 231 2.67 2.26 19.97
CA ILE A 231 1.66 1.55 19.17
C ILE A 231 1.56 0.11 19.68
N ASP A 232 0.35 -0.34 19.99
CA ASP A 232 0.05 -1.74 20.29
C ASP A 232 -0.35 -2.47 19.00
N TYR A 233 0.53 -3.35 18.51
CA TYR A 233 0.28 -4.17 17.33
C TYR A 233 -0.40 -5.51 17.65
N GLY A 234 -0.66 -5.82 18.92
CA GLY A 234 -0.97 -7.18 19.36
C GLY A 234 0.27 -8.09 19.33
N ASP A 235 0.02 -9.41 19.25
CA ASP A 235 1.05 -10.46 19.19
C ASP A 235 0.72 -11.45 18.05
N PRO A 236 0.74 -11.01 16.77
CA PRO A 236 0.43 -11.85 15.63
C PRO A 236 1.46 -12.97 15.43
N THR A 237 1.00 -14.16 15.08
CA THR A 237 1.88 -15.30 14.76
C THR A 237 2.34 -15.30 13.30
N ILE A 238 1.72 -14.47 12.46
CA ILE A 238 2.11 -14.23 11.07
C ILE A 238 1.99 -12.74 10.70
N THR A 239 3.04 -12.22 10.08
CA THR A 239 3.14 -10.83 9.63
C THR A 239 2.87 -10.67 8.14
N ALA A 240 2.62 -9.44 7.69
CA ALA A 240 2.43 -9.08 6.30
C ALA A 240 3.67 -9.33 5.42
N GLU A 241 4.88 -9.34 6.02
CA GLU A 241 6.14 -9.69 5.33
C GLU A 241 6.23 -11.20 5.04
N GLU A 242 5.61 -12.03 5.88
CA GLU A 242 5.59 -13.49 5.76
C GLU A 242 4.47 -14.01 4.85
N VAL A 243 3.63 -13.12 4.30
CA VAL A 243 2.58 -13.47 3.33
C VAL A 243 3.18 -13.68 1.94
N VAL A 244 3.41 -14.94 1.59
CA VAL A 244 4.04 -15.36 0.32
C VAL A 244 3.16 -16.29 -0.52
N ASP A 245 2.07 -16.81 0.04
CA ASP A 245 1.16 -17.76 -0.60
C ASP A 245 -0.28 -17.65 -0.07
N LYS A 246 -1.17 -18.54 -0.55
CA LYS A 246 -2.59 -18.55 -0.19
C LYS A 246 -2.83 -18.95 1.28
N GLU A 247 -2.04 -19.85 1.86
CA GLU A 247 -2.25 -20.30 3.25
C GLU A 247 -1.78 -19.24 4.26
N THR A 248 -0.61 -18.64 4.01
CA THR A 248 -0.08 -17.51 4.77
C THR A 248 -1.01 -16.30 4.70
N LEU A 249 -1.54 -15.95 3.52
CA LEU A 249 -2.54 -14.89 3.36
C LEU A 249 -3.82 -15.15 4.17
N LYS A 250 -4.32 -16.40 4.16
CA LYS A 250 -5.52 -16.81 4.91
C LYS A 250 -5.32 -16.70 6.42
N ALA A 251 -4.16 -17.14 6.92
CA ALA A 251 -3.80 -17.02 8.33
C ALA A 251 -3.71 -15.53 8.74
N PHE A 252 -2.99 -14.72 7.97
CA PHE A 252 -2.84 -13.28 8.17
C PHE A 252 -4.17 -12.53 8.27
N VAL A 253 -5.09 -12.71 7.31
CA VAL A 253 -6.42 -12.06 7.33
C VAL A 253 -7.26 -12.55 8.52
N THR A 254 -7.13 -13.83 8.89
CA THR A 254 -7.85 -14.39 10.05
C THR A 254 -7.36 -13.79 11.37
N GLU A 255 -6.04 -13.68 11.58
CA GLU A 255 -5.49 -13.06 12.77
C GLU A 255 -5.80 -11.56 12.84
N ALA A 256 -5.67 -10.83 11.72
CA ALA A 256 -6.02 -9.42 11.64
C ALA A 256 -7.46 -9.13 12.06
N GLY A 257 -8.42 -9.97 11.63
CA GLY A 257 -9.82 -9.83 12.02
C GLY A 257 -10.13 -10.27 13.44
N ASN A 258 -9.38 -11.23 13.99
CA ASN A 258 -9.49 -11.57 15.41
C ASN A 258 -8.97 -10.44 16.31
N TYR A 259 -7.80 -9.87 15.99
CA TYR A 259 -7.23 -8.70 16.66
C TYR A 259 -8.18 -7.49 16.57
N PHE A 260 -8.71 -7.18 15.38
CA PHE A 260 -9.67 -6.10 15.21
C PHE A 260 -10.99 -6.33 15.98
N LEU A 261 -11.51 -7.57 16.01
CA LEU A 261 -12.67 -7.93 16.85
C LEU A 261 -12.38 -7.77 18.35
N GLU A 262 -11.19 -8.13 18.82
CA GLU A 262 -10.79 -7.98 20.22
C GLU A 262 -10.71 -6.51 20.63
N ILE A 263 -10.08 -5.68 19.79
CA ILE A 263 -10.04 -4.22 19.98
C ILE A 263 -11.45 -3.63 20.02
N LEU A 264 -12.34 -3.98 19.07
CA LEU A 264 -13.72 -3.49 19.10
C LEU A 264 -14.45 -3.96 20.37
N ARG A 265 -14.32 -5.22 20.77
CA ARG A 265 -14.93 -5.77 21.99
C ARG A 265 -14.39 -5.17 23.29
N SER A 266 -13.18 -4.62 23.29
CA SER A 266 -12.63 -3.91 24.45
C SER A 266 -13.48 -2.69 24.82
N GLY A 267 -14.17 -2.09 23.84
CA GLY A 267 -14.87 -0.81 24.02
C GLY A 267 -13.90 0.32 24.40
N ASP A 268 -12.63 0.24 24.01
CA ASP A 268 -11.65 1.31 24.18
C ASP A 268 -11.47 2.07 22.84
N PRO A 269 -11.83 3.37 22.77
CA PRO A 269 -11.67 4.18 21.58
C PRO A 269 -10.21 4.55 21.32
N ALA A 270 -9.40 4.73 22.35
CA ALA A 270 -7.99 5.01 22.20
C ALA A 270 -7.28 3.80 21.58
N ALA A 271 -7.64 2.58 22.01
CA ALA A 271 -7.21 1.34 21.37
C ALA A 271 -7.74 1.21 19.93
N THR A 272 -9.03 1.50 19.71
CA THR A 272 -9.65 1.49 18.36
C THR A 272 -8.97 2.47 17.41
N GLN A 273 -8.60 3.67 17.87
CA GLN A 273 -7.86 4.66 17.08
C GLN A 273 -6.39 4.28 16.87
N GLN A 274 -5.70 3.76 17.89
CA GLN A 274 -4.34 3.25 17.76
C GLN A 274 -4.24 2.09 16.78
N THR A 275 -5.25 1.22 16.73
CA THR A 275 -5.33 0.12 15.75
C THR A 275 -5.31 0.64 14.32
N ARG A 276 -5.90 1.82 14.03
CA ARG A 276 -5.80 2.44 12.69
C ARG A 276 -4.37 2.88 12.34
N ILE A 277 -3.50 3.12 13.32
CA ILE A 277 -2.06 3.31 13.12
C ILE A 277 -1.39 1.94 12.92
N ALA A 278 -1.64 0.98 13.82
CA ALA A 278 -1.04 -0.36 13.78
C ALA A 278 -1.29 -1.10 12.46
N LEU A 279 -2.49 -0.96 11.88
CA LEU A 279 -2.86 -1.53 10.58
C LEU A 279 -2.34 -0.71 9.38
N ARG A 280 -1.78 0.49 9.58
CA ARG A 280 -1.24 1.36 8.51
C ARG A 280 0.28 1.49 8.50
N ASP A 281 0.98 1.23 9.60
CA ASP A 281 2.44 1.35 9.66
C ASP A 281 3.09 0.38 8.68
N PRO A 282 3.80 0.87 7.63
CA PRO A 282 4.49 0.01 6.65
C PRO A 282 5.70 -0.75 7.22
N ASN A 283 6.08 -0.49 8.48
CA ASN A 283 7.09 -1.23 9.24
C ASN A 283 6.47 -2.14 10.32
N GLY A 284 5.15 -2.15 10.44
CA GLY A 284 4.41 -2.96 11.41
C GLY A 284 4.02 -4.34 10.86
N PRO A 285 3.62 -5.29 11.71
CA PRO A 285 3.30 -6.65 11.29
C PRO A 285 2.04 -6.72 10.40
N TRP A 286 1.21 -5.67 10.35
CA TRP A 286 -0.06 -5.66 9.62
C TRP A 286 -0.01 -5.02 8.23
N ARG A 287 1.16 -4.51 7.80
CA ARG A 287 1.36 -3.95 6.46
C ARG A 287 2.82 -4.07 6.04
N HIS A 288 3.06 -4.70 4.91
CA HIS A 288 4.39 -4.76 4.29
C HIS A 288 4.26 -4.69 2.76
N GLY A 289 4.84 -3.65 2.16
CA GLY A 289 4.77 -3.41 0.71
C GLY A 289 3.34 -3.52 0.14
N PRO A 290 3.07 -4.47 -0.78
CA PRO A 290 1.74 -4.64 -1.40
C PRO A 290 0.71 -5.37 -0.52
N VAL A 291 1.15 -5.97 0.60
CA VAL A 291 0.30 -6.70 1.55
C VAL A 291 -0.23 -5.71 2.58
N TYR A 292 -1.53 -5.44 2.53
CA TYR A 292 -2.20 -4.46 3.37
C TYR A 292 -3.67 -4.82 3.55
N LEU A 293 -4.26 -4.39 4.67
CA LEU A 293 -5.64 -4.71 5.03
C LEU A 293 -6.64 -3.65 4.55
N TYR A 294 -7.85 -4.11 4.23
CA TYR A 294 -9.05 -3.29 4.09
C TYR A 294 -10.20 -3.88 4.91
N VAL A 295 -11.11 -3.03 5.39
CA VAL A 295 -12.27 -3.44 6.17
C VAL A 295 -13.54 -2.79 5.61
N LEU A 296 -14.51 -3.63 5.28
CA LEU A 296 -15.81 -3.28 4.74
C LEU A 296 -16.87 -3.51 5.83
N ASP A 297 -17.55 -2.47 6.28
CA ASP A 297 -18.69 -2.63 7.20
C ASP A 297 -19.96 -2.95 6.40
N ILE A 298 -20.53 -4.12 6.66
CA ILE A 298 -21.73 -4.62 5.99
C ILE A 298 -22.99 -4.04 6.64
N VAL A 299 -22.92 -3.59 7.90
CA VAL A 299 -24.05 -2.96 8.61
C VAL A 299 -24.29 -1.56 8.08
N SER A 300 -23.26 -0.71 8.03
CA SER A 300 -23.36 0.68 7.56
C SER A 300 -23.07 0.84 6.06
N ASN A 301 -22.76 -0.25 5.35
CA ASN A 301 -22.53 -0.29 3.89
C ASN A 301 -21.43 0.67 3.39
N ILE A 302 -20.31 0.75 4.13
CA ILE A 302 -19.16 1.62 3.85
C ILE A 302 -17.81 0.90 3.99
N ILE A 303 -16.77 1.44 3.35
CA ILE A 303 -15.38 1.07 3.61
C ILE A 303 -14.91 1.84 4.87
N ILE A 304 -14.74 1.17 6.02
CA ILE A 304 -14.36 1.85 7.27
C ILE A 304 -12.84 2.02 7.43
N PHE A 305 -12.06 1.23 6.71
CA PHE A 305 -10.60 1.25 6.75
C PHE A 305 -10.00 0.74 5.44
N HIS A 306 -8.95 1.41 4.96
CA HIS A 306 -8.11 0.94 3.86
C HIS A 306 -6.66 1.37 4.09
N ALA A 307 -5.76 0.43 4.36
CA ALA A 307 -4.41 0.75 4.83
C ALA A 307 -3.56 1.53 3.82
N ALA A 308 -3.59 1.17 2.52
CA ALA A 308 -2.77 1.83 1.51
C ALA A 308 -3.36 3.14 0.96
N PHE A 309 -4.66 3.18 0.66
CA PHE A 309 -5.34 4.29 -0.01
C PHE A 309 -6.51 4.86 0.83
N PRO A 310 -6.28 5.32 2.08
CA PRO A 310 -7.36 5.78 2.95
C PRO A 310 -8.12 6.97 2.35
N ASP A 311 -7.42 7.90 1.68
CA ASP A 311 -8.04 9.05 1.03
C ASP A 311 -8.92 8.69 -0.18
N LYS A 312 -8.59 7.62 -0.91
CA LYS A 312 -9.40 7.15 -2.04
C LYS A 312 -10.69 6.48 -1.54
N TYR A 313 -10.60 5.61 -0.53
CA TYR A 313 -11.67 4.65 -0.23
C TYR A 313 -12.41 4.83 1.11
N GLU A 314 -11.80 5.34 2.18
CA GLU A 314 -12.47 5.33 3.49
C GLU A 314 -13.74 6.19 3.50
N TYR A 315 -14.75 5.76 4.24
CA TYR A 315 -16.09 6.34 4.29
C TYR A 315 -16.81 6.47 2.93
N ARG A 316 -16.33 5.81 1.87
CA ARG A 316 -17.09 5.65 0.62
C ARG A 316 -18.10 4.50 0.76
N PRO A 317 -19.28 4.59 0.12
CA PRO A 317 -20.23 3.49 0.05
C PRO A 317 -19.63 2.23 -0.59
N LEU A 318 -20.15 1.06 -0.20
CA LEU A 318 -19.88 -0.22 -0.86
C LEU A 318 -20.65 -0.35 -2.19
N VAL A 319 -20.35 0.56 -3.12
CA VAL A 319 -20.89 0.57 -4.49
C VAL A 319 -19.84 0.06 -5.49
N PRO A 320 -20.24 -0.69 -6.54
CA PRO A 320 -19.31 -1.12 -7.58
C PRO A 320 -18.82 0.09 -8.39
N THR A 321 -17.62 0.57 -8.09
CA THR A 321 -16.98 1.74 -8.75
C THR A 321 -15.58 1.46 -9.27
N VAL A 322 -14.87 0.48 -8.68
CA VAL A 322 -13.57 0.03 -9.17
C VAL A 322 -13.76 -1.17 -10.09
N LEU A 323 -13.35 -0.99 -11.35
CA LEU A 323 -13.28 -2.04 -12.35
C LEU A 323 -11.96 -2.79 -12.22
N ASP A 324 -12.01 -4.10 -12.44
CA ASP A 324 -10.87 -4.93 -12.75
C ASP A 324 -10.31 -4.50 -14.11
N ALA A 325 -9.01 -4.20 -14.15
CA ALA A 325 -8.36 -3.64 -15.33
C ALA A 325 -8.29 -4.61 -16.54
N VAL A 326 -8.47 -5.92 -16.32
CA VAL A 326 -8.35 -6.96 -17.35
C VAL A 326 -9.71 -7.55 -17.73
N THR A 327 -10.57 -7.86 -16.77
CA THR A 327 -11.90 -8.45 -17.04
C THR A 327 -12.95 -7.38 -17.35
N GLY A 328 -12.77 -6.15 -16.85
CA GLY A 328 -13.79 -5.10 -16.92
C GLY A 328 -14.99 -5.35 -16.00
N GLU A 329 -14.93 -6.34 -15.11
CA GLU A 329 -15.93 -6.55 -14.07
C GLU A 329 -15.62 -5.71 -12.82
N PHE A 330 -16.60 -5.48 -11.95
CA PHE A 330 -16.33 -4.76 -10.70
C PHE A 330 -15.65 -5.66 -9.67
N ILE A 331 -14.62 -5.15 -9.00
CA ILE A 331 -13.83 -5.92 -8.02
C ILE A 331 -14.64 -6.15 -6.72
N LEU A 332 -15.35 -5.13 -6.25
CA LEU A 332 -16.02 -5.17 -4.94
C LEU A 332 -17.05 -6.30 -4.81
N PRO A 333 -17.94 -6.58 -5.79
CA PRO A 333 -18.81 -7.75 -5.75
C PRO A 333 -18.06 -9.08 -5.61
N GLN A 334 -16.97 -9.27 -6.35
CA GLN A 334 -16.17 -10.51 -6.33
C GLN A 334 -15.51 -10.73 -4.96
N VAL A 335 -15.00 -9.66 -4.35
CA VAL A 335 -14.45 -9.68 -2.97
C VAL A 335 -15.51 -10.05 -1.94
N ILE A 336 -16.72 -9.48 -2.06
CA ILE A 336 -17.84 -9.79 -1.15
C ILE A 336 -18.35 -11.22 -1.33
N GLU A 337 -18.38 -11.73 -2.57
CA GLU A 337 -18.74 -13.12 -2.87
C GLU A 337 -17.72 -14.11 -2.30
N ALA A 338 -16.43 -13.85 -2.49
CA ALA A 338 -15.36 -14.69 -1.93
C ALA A 338 -15.43 -14.74 -0.39
N ALA A 339 -15.63 -13.60 0.27
CA ALA A 339 -15.80 -13.54 1.73
C ALA A 339 -16.98 -14.37 2.26
N LYS A 340 -18.05 -14.50 1.46
CA LYS A 340 -19.30 -15.22 1.77
C LYS A 340 -19.30 -16.69 1.32
N SER A 341 -18.28 -17.11 0.56
CA SER A 341 -18.19 -18.45 -0.02
C SER A 341 -18.12 -19.57 1.03
N SER A 342 -17.59 -19.28 2.22
CA SER A 342 -17.55 -20.19 3.36
C SER A 342 -17.44 -19.42 4.70
N PRO A 343 -17.72 -20.06 5.86
CA PRO A 343 -17.48 -19.46 7.19
C PRO A 343 -16.00 -19.14 7.50
N GLU A 344 -15.07 -19.67 6.71
CA GLU A 344 -13.65 -19.34 6.80
C GLU A 344 -13.29 -18.15 5.90
N GLY A 345 -14.11 -17.77 4.93
CA GLY A 345 -13.78 -16.84 3.86
C GLY A 345 -13.44 -17.54 2.55
N GLY A 346 -12.82 -16.81 1.61
CA GLY A 346 -12.49 -17.33 0.28
C GLY A 346 -11.46 -16.48 -0.47
N PHE A 347 -10.89 -17.07 -1.52
CA PHE A 347 -9.93 -16.41 -2.40
C PHE A 347 -10.62 -15.78 -3.61
N VAL A 348 -10.02 -14.71 -4.12
CA VAL A 348 -10.39 -14.02 -5.36
C VAL A 348 -9.13 -13.49 -6.03
N GLU A 349 -9.08 -13.49 -7.36
CA GLU A 349 -7.97 -12.91 -8.12
C GLU A 349 -8.49 -11.74 -8.95
N TYR A 350 -7.90 -10.56 -8.78
CA TYR A 350 -8.35 -9.31 -9.42
C TYR A 350 -7.18 -8.35 -9.66
N TYR A 351 -7.29 -7.44 -10.62
CA TYR A 351 -6.25 -6.46 -10.97
C TYR A 351 -6.52 -5.11 -10.31
N PHE A 352 -5.55 -4.60 -9.53
CA PHE A 352 -5.71 -3.40 -8.70
C PHE A 352 -4.36 -2.74 -8.40
N ASP A 353 -4.31 -1.41 -8.35
CA ASP A 353 -3.13 -0.56 -8.12
C ASP A 353 -2.21 -1.08 -7.00
N ASP A 354 -0.92 -1.35 -7.33
CA ASP A 354 0.10 -1.66 -6.32
C ASP A 354 0.59 -0.36 -5.66
N PRO A 355 0.41 -0.16 -4.34
CA PRO A 355 0.87 1.05 -3.66
C PRO A 355 2.41 1.20 -3.57
N THR A 356 3.16 0.22 -4.08
CA THR A 356 4.63 0.24 -4.16
C THR A 356 5.16 0.50 -5.56
N ASP A 357 4.28 0.62 -6.57
CA ASP A 357 4.63 0.86 -7.96
C ASP A 357 3.99 2.16 -8.47
N ASP A 358 4.81 3.15 -8.81
CA ASP A 358 4.36 4.41 -9.43
C ASP A 358 4.01 4.24 -10.92
N THR A 359 4.20 3.06 -11.49
CA THR A 359 3.67 2.69 -12.80
C THR A 359 2.33 1.99 -12.64
N ASP A 360 1.38 2.23 -13.56
CA ASP A 360 0.04 1.60 -13.57
C ASP A 360 0.16 0.08 -13.85
N SER A 361 0.67 -0.69 -12.88
CA SER A 361 0.98 -2.12 -12.95
C SER A 361 -0.26 -3.00 -12.83
N ALA A 362 -1.23 -2.72 -13.69
CA ALA A 362 -2.41 -3.54 -13.96
C ALA A 362 -2.10 -4.86 -14.68
N ASP A 363 -0.81 -5.22 -14.85
CA ASP A 363 -0.35 -6.41 -15.56
C ASP A 363 -0.24 -7.67 -14.67
N ILE A 364 -0.33 -7.54 -13.33
CA ILE A 364 -0.20 -8.67 -12.38
C ILE A 364 -1.47 -8.79 -11.52
N PRO A 365 -2.14 -9.98 -11.48
CA PRO A 365 -3.31 -10.16 -10.64
C PRO A 365 -2.92 -10.16 -9.15
N LYS A 366 -3.72 -9.48 -8.33
CA LYS A 366 -3.67 -9.57 -6.87
C LYS A 366 -4.40 -10.83 -6.43
N VAL A 367 -3.69 -11.74 -5.78
CA VAL A 367 -4.28 -12.88 -5.07
C VAL A 367 -4.84 -12.34 -3.75
N GLY A 368 -6.15 -12.14 -3.72
CA GLY A 368 -6.88 -11.68 -2.55
C GLY A 368 -7.46 -12.82 -1.73
N TYR A 369 -7.61 -12.56 -0.43
CA TYR A 369 -8.42 -13.35 0.49
C TYR A 369 -9.29 -12.42 1.30
N ALA A 370 -10.56 -12.79 1.47
CA ALA A 370 -11.52 -12.04 2.26
C ALA A 370 -12.34 -12.98 3.15
N ARG A 371 -12.75 -12.49 4.31
CA ARG A 371 -13.51 -13.26 5.31
C ARG A 371 -14.52 -12.37 6.03
N GLU A 372 -15.74 -12.88 6.23
CA GLU A 372 -16.72 -12.27 7.13
C GLU A 372 -16.40 -12.51 8.61
N PHE A 373 -16.52 -11.46 9.39
CA PHE A 373 -16.42 -11.47 10.84
C PHE A 373 -17.72 -10.93 11.44
N THR A 374 -18.23 -11.63 12.44
CA THR A 374 -19.43 -11.23 13.18
C THR A 374 -19.16 -11.19 14.67
N GLY A 375 -19.92 -10.36 15.38
CA GLY A 375 -19.82 -10.23 16.83
C GLY A 375 -20.85 -9.29 17.38
N GLU A 376 -20.71 -8.99 18.67
CA GLU A 376 -21.51 -8.00 19.37
C GLU A 376 -20.59 -7.07 20.15
N LEU A 377 -20.93 -5.79 20.14
CA LEU A 377 -20.34 -4.73 20.94
C LEU A 377 -21.36 -4.32 22.00
N ILE A 378 -20.94 -4.21 23.26
CA ILE A 378 -21.80 -3.82 24.37
C ILE A 378 -21.48 -2.38 24.77
N LEU A 379 -22.38 -1.45 24.48
CA LEU A 379 -22.29 -0.04 24.82
C LEU A 379 -23.30 0.29 25.92
N GLY A 380 -22.91 0.10 27.18
CA GLY A 380 -23.82 0.23 28.32
C GLY A 380 -24.93 -0.82 28.27
N GLU A 381 -26.18 -0.38 28.18
CA GLU A 381 -27.35 -1.26 28.01
C GLU A 381 -27.64 -1.64 26.54
N ARG A 382 -26.94 -1.03 25.56
CA ARG A 382 -27.17 -1.23 24.13
C ARG A 382 -26.23 -2.29 23.56
N VAL A 383 -26.79 -3.30 22.91
CA VAL A 383 -26.03 -4.28 22.11
C VAL A 383 -26.03 -3.84 20.65
N VAL A 384 -24.84 -3.79 20.06
CA VAL A 384 -24.59 -3.40 18.67
C VAL A 384 -24.05 -4.63 17.93
N PRO A 385 -24.73 -5.14 16.89
CA PRO A 385 -24.20 -6.20 16.06
C PRO A 385 -23.03 -5.67 15.23
N LEU A 386 -21.92 -6.39 15.23
CA LEU A 386 -20.78 -6.18 14.35
C LEU A 386 -20.88 -7.18 13.18
N HIS A 387 -20.83 -6.69 11.94
CA HIS A 387 -20.74 -7.54 10.75
C HIS A 387 -19.91 -6.83 9.69
N PHE A 388 -18.68 -7.29 9.49
CA PHE A 388 -17.73 -6.70 8.55
C PHE A 388 -16.95 -7.77 7.78
N ILE A 389 -16.41 -7.40 6.63
CA ILE A 389 -15.43 -8.19 5.89
C ILE A 389 -14.05 -7.58 6.12
N ILE A 390 -13.07 -8.39 6.48
CA ILE A 390 -11.66 -8.02 6.31
C ILE A 390 -11.10 -8.78 5.11
N GLY A 391 -10.28 -8.11 4.32
CA GLY A 391 -9.45 -8.77 3.32
C GLY A 391 -8.07 -8.15 3.19
N SER A 392 -7.21 -8.89 2.52
CA SER A 392 -5.86 -8.52 2.10
C SER A 392 -5.55 -9.21 0.78
N GLY A 393 -4.37 -8.97 0.21
CA GLY A 393 -3.85 -9.75 -0.89
C GLY A 393 -2.39 -9.42 -1.18
N PHE A 394 -1.73 -10.32 -1.91
CA PHE A 394 -0.40 -10.11 -2.47
C PHE A 394 -0.48 -10.17 -4.00
N TYR A 395 0.39 -9.47 -4.72
CA TYR A 395 0.48 -9.64 -6.17
C TYR A 395 1.04 -11.02 -6.50
N GLY A 396 0.38 -11.73 -7.41
CA GLY A 396 0.61 -13.14 -7.69
C GLY A 396 2.04 -13.45 -8.12
N ARG A 397 2.91 -13.69 -7.13
CA ARG A 397 4.13 -14.46 -7.31
C ARG A 397 3.74 -15.93 -7.23
N ALA A 398 4.23 -16.75 -8.15
CA ALA A 398 4.41 -18.16 -7.83
C ALA A 398 5.31 -18.24 -6.59
N PRO A 399 5.05 -19.14 -5.63
CA PRO A 399 5.77 -19.15 -4.36
C PRO A 399 7.28 -19.20 -4.61
N GLU A 400 7.98 -18.18 -4.09
CA GLU A 400 9.43 -18.17 -4.10
C GLU A 400 9.90 -19.33 -3.21
N VAL A 401 10.32 -20.43 -3.85
CA VAL A 401 11.08 -21.46 -3.15
C VAL A 401 12.42 -20.83 -2.80
N VAL A 402 12.50 -20.26 -1.60
CA VAL A 402 13.73 -19.75 -0.99
C VAL A 402 14.62 -20.95 -0.68
N VAL A 403 15.32 -21.43 -1.71
CA VAL A 403 16.55 -22.19 -1.50
C VAL A 403 17.53 -21.21 -0.85
N PRO A 404 18.05 -21.48 0.36
CA PRO A 404 19.01 -20.59 0.99
C PRO A 404 20.24 -20.47 0.08
N THR A 405 20.49 -19.27 -0.43
CA THR A 405 21.65 -19.03 -1.29
C THR A 405 22.91 -19.06 -0.43
N GLU A 406 23.77 -20.05 -0.66
CA GLU A 406 25.12 -20.03 -0.09
C GLU A 406 25.81 -18.71 -0.48
N PRO A 407 26.49 -18.03 0.48
CA PRO A 407 27.14 -16.75 0.21
C PRO A 407 28.27 -16.90 -0.81
N HIS A 408 28.03 -16.47 -2.04
CA HIS A 408 28.95 -16.59 -3.16
C HIS A 408 29.49 -15.23 -3.61
N THR A 409 30.56 -15.27 -4.39
CA THR A 409 31.25 -14.10 -4.97
C THR A 409 31.44 -14.36 -6.45
N VAL A 410 31.04 -13.40 -7.29
CA VAL A 410 31.12 -13.53 -8.76
C VAL A 410 32.20 -12.58 -9.26
N VAL A 411 33.08 -13.07 -10.13
CA VAL A 411 34.20 -12.31 -10.68
C VAL A 411 34.20 -12.47 -12.19
N ASP A 412 33.88 -11.40 -12.91
CA ASP A 412 34.04 -11.36 -14.36
C ASP A 412 35.37 -10.67 -14.68
N ALA A 413 36.27 -11.36 -15.38
CA ALA A 413 37.63 -10.91 -15.62
C ALA A 413 37.99 -10.94 -17.11
N THR A 414 38.19 -9.79 -17.73
CA THR A 414 38.69 -9.74 -19.11
C THR A 414 40.20 -9.91 -19.12
N VAL A 415 40.72 -10.97 -19.75
CA VAL A 415 42.17 -11.14 -19.91
C VAL A 415 42.64 -10.29 -21.09
N MET A 416 43.54 -9.35 -20.81
CA MET A 416 44.03 -8.37 -21.78
C MET A 416 45.39 -8.81 -22.33
N GLY A 417 45.46 -9.04 -23.65
CA GLY A 417 46.64 -9.49 -24.38
C GLY A 417 46.28 -10.05 -25.75
N ASP A 418 47.22 -10.73 -26.40
CA ASP A 418 46.92 -11.53 -27.60
C ASP A 418 46.05 -12.73 -27.22
N ALA A 419 45.11 -13.11 -28.09
CA ALA A 419 44.18 -14.21 -27.82
C ALA A 419 44.90 -15.56 -27.74
N VAL A 420 44.75 -16.26 -26.60
CA VAL A 420 45.35 -17.58 -26.35
C VAL A 420 44.27 -18.65 -26.45
N ALA A 421 44.39 -19.56 -27.43
CA ALA A 421 43.45 -20.66 -27.59
C ALA A 421 43.53 -21.68 -26.43
N GLY A 422 42.38 -22.13 -25.95
CA GLY A 422 42.30 -23.12 -24.86
C GLY A 422 42.78 -22.60 -23.50
N LEU A 423 42.70 -21.29 -23.26
CA LEU A 423 43.14 -20.68 -22.00
C LEU A 423 42.32 -21.19 -20.81
N THR A 424 43.00 -21.74 -19.80
CA THR A 424 42.43 -22.19 -18.52
C THR A 424 43.01 -21.36 -17.38
N VAL A 425 42.25 -21.14 -16.30
CA VAL A 425 42.71 -20.32 -15.17
C VAL A 425 42.47 -21.03 -13.83
N GLU A 426 43.54 -21.24 -13.08
CA GLU A 426 43.56 -21.86 -11.76
C GLU A 426 43.59 -20.79 -10.67
N PHE A 427 42.74 -20.91 -9.64
CA PHE A 427 42.69 -19.98 -8.49
C PHE A 427 43.10 -20.66 -7.18
N ALA A 428 43.93 -19.99 -6.38
CA ALA A 428 44.36 -20.46 -5.07
C ALA A 428 44.39 -19.31 -4.03
N ARG A 429 44.11 -19.62 -2.76
CA ARG A 429 44.25 -18.66 -1.66
C ARG A 429 45.72 -18.31 -1.46
N SER A 430 46.05 -17.05 -1.19
CA SER A 430 47.45 -16.59 -1.07
C SER A 430 48.19 -17.06 0.22
N ILE A 431 47.67 -18.06 0.93
CA ILE A 431 48.20 -18.58 2.21
C ILE A 431 48.79 -19.97 1.97
N ALA A 432 50.10 -20.13 2.18
CA ALA A 432 50.77 -21.41 1.98
C ALA A 432 50.31 -22.46 3.00
N GLY A 433 49.79 -23.60 2.51
CA GLY A 433 49.49 -24.79 3.31
C GLY A 433 48.04 -25.01 3.72
N GLN A 434 47.12 -24.08 3.44
CA GLN A 434 45.67 -24.36 3.55
C GLN A 434 45.11 -24.87 2.23
N GLN A 435 44.24 -25.89 2.29
CA GLN A 435 43.35 -26.19 1.18
C GLN A 435 42.23 -25.14 1.13
N PRO A 436 41.73 -24.78 -0.07
CA PRO A 436 40.63 -23.84 -0.23
C PRO A 436 39.32 -24.39 0.36
N ASP A 437 38.67 -23.56 1.16
CA ASP A 437 37.35 -23.70 1.80
C ASP A 437 36.21 -23.22 0.87
N TYR A 438 36.46 -23.20 -0.44
CA TYR A 438 35.56 -22.70 -1.47
C TYR A 438 35.62 -23.58 -2.73
N ALA A 439 34.49 -23.69 -3.42
CA ALA A 439 34.42 -24.21 -4.78
C ALA A 439 34.61 -23.05 -5.78
N TYR A 440 35.17 -23.34 -6.96
CA TYR A 440 35.20 -22.36 -8.05
C TYR A 440 34.91 -23.01 -9.40
N ASN A 441 34.31 -22.25 -10.31
CA ASN A 441 34.13 -22.59 -11.71
C ASN A 441 34.65 -21.44 -12.57
N ALA A 442 35.49 -21.74 -13.55
CA ALA A 442 36.18 -20.77 -14.40
C ALA A 442 35.94 -21.13 -15.88
N VAL A 443 35.29 -20.24 -16.63
CA VAL A 443 34.95 -20.44 -18.05
C VAL A 443 35.57 -19.34 -18.89
N THR A 444 36.34 -19.70 -19.91
CA THR A 444 36.94 -18.76 -20.86
C THR A 444 36.21 -18.81 -22.20
N ASP A 445 35.91 -17.65 -22.79
CA ASP A 445 35.33 -17.54 -24.12
C ASP A 445 36.39 -17.58 -25.25
N ALA A 446 35.93 -17.56 -26.50
CA ALA A 446 36.80 -17.58 -27.69
C ALA A 446 37.67 -16.33 -27.87
N ASN A 447 37.43 -15.26 -27.11
CA ASN A 447 38.18 -14.01 -27.13
C ASN A 447 39.17 -13.90 -25.95
N GLY A 448 39.21 -14.87 -25.04
CA GLY A 448 40.02 -14.84 -23.82
C GLY A 448 39.35 -14.16 -22.62
N SER A 449 38.07 -13.82 -22.70
CA SER A 449 37.33 -13.30 -21.54
C SER A 449 37.01 -14.43 -20.56
N LEU A 450 37.27 -14.23 -19.27
CA LEU A 450 37.10 -15.21 -18.21
C LEU A 450 35.91 -14.83 -17.32
N SER A 451 34.95 -15.72 -17.11
CA SER A 451 33.99 -15.60 -16.02
C SER A 451 34.30 -16.63 -14.94
N LEU A 452 34.36 -16.19 -13.68
CA LEU A 452 34.73 -16.98 -12.51
C LEU A 452 33.65 -16.84 -11.44
N THR A 453 33.04 -17.96 -11.06
CA THR A 453 32.15 -18.02 -9.89
C THR A 453 32.87 -18.73 -8.75
N ILE A 454 32.85 -18.15 -7.55
CA ILE A 454 33.40 -18.76 -6.33
C ILE A 454 32.29 -18.85 -5.27
N SER A 455 32.10 -20.02 -4.67
CA SER A 455 31.10 -20.27 -3.62
C SER A 455 31.72 -20.90 -2.36
N SER A 456 31.22 -20.52 -1.18
CA SER A 456 31.62 -21.07 0.12
C SER A 456 30.48 -20.86 1.12
N ALA A 457 30.33 -21.75 2.10
CA ALA A 457 29.24 -21.67 3.09
C ALA A 457 29.34 -20.43 4.01
N ASP A 458 30.55 -19.98 4.33
CA ASP A 458 30.80 -18.79 5.17
C ASP A 458 31.05 -17.51 4.34
N GLY A 459 31.15 -17.66 3.01
CA GLY A 459 31.45 -16.60 2.05
C GLY A 459 32.94 -16.29 1.90
N VAL A 460 33.31 -15.76 0.74
CA VAL A 460 34.72 -15.62 0.34
C VAL A 460 35.19 -14.18 0.41
N SER A 461 36.23 -13.93 1.21
CA SER A 461 36.92 -12.64 1.25
C SER A 461 38.44 -12.78 1.45
N GLY A 462 39.20 -11.81 0.98
CA GLY A 462 40.66 -11.73 1.13
C GLY A 462 41.42 -11.77 -0.19
N TYR A 463 42.71 -12.13 -0.12
CA TYR A 463 43.64 -12.03 -1.26
C TYR A 463 43.97 -13.40 -1.87
N TYR A 464 43.83 -13.48 -3.19
CA TYR A 464 43.96 -14.70 -3.99
C TYR A 464 45.07 -14.59 -5.02
N THR A 465 45.55 -15.74 -5.49
CA THR A 465 46.47 -15.86 -6.63
C THR A 465 45.74 -16.57 -7.76
N ALA A 466 46.04 -16.16 -9.00
CA ALA A 466 45.51 -16.82 -10.19
C ALA A 466 46.64 -17.10 -11.17
N ARG A 467 46.51 -18.20 -11.92
CA ARG A 467 47.49 -18.64 -12.91
C ARG A 467 46.77 -19.10 -14.16
N ALA A 468 47.08 -18.47 -15.29
CA ALA A 468 46.51 -18.81 -16.58
C ALA A 468 47.46 -19.72 -17.37
N ARG A 469 46.90 -20.77 -17.99
CA ARG A 469 47.62 -21.75 -18.80
C ARG A 469 47.03 -21.86 -20.20
N ASN A 470 47.89 -22.06 -21.21
CA ASN A 470 47.46 -22.40 -22.57
C ASN A 470 47.04 -23.88 -22.69
N ALA A 471 46.58 -24.29 -23.87
CA ALA A 471 46.19 -25.67 -24.16
C ALA A 471 47.31 -26.71 -23.94
N ASP A 472 48.58 -26.30 -24.04
CA ASP A 472 49.77 -27.13 -23.81
C ASP A 472 50.18 -27.18 -22.31
N GLY A 473 49.45 -26.48 -21.43
CA GLY A 473 49.67 -26.44 -19.98
C GLY A 473 50.73 -25.43 -19.50
N GLU A 474 51.37 -24.71 -20.44
CA GLU A 474 52.35 -23.66 -20.15
C GLU A 474 51.67 -22.44 -19.53
N THR A 475 52.38 -21.76 -18.62
CA THR A 475 51.84 -20.58 -17.93
C THR A 475 52.04 -19.33 -18.76
N VAL A 476 50.94 -18.70 -19.16
CA VAL A 476 50.92 -17.48 -19.99
C VAL A 476 50.54 -16.22 -19.21
N GLY A 477 50.04 -16.35 -17.98
CA GLY A 477 49.80 -15.23 -17.07
C GLY A 477 49.76 -15.68 -15.61
N GLN A 478 50.15 -14.81 -14.69
CA GLN A 478 50.12 -15.07 -13.25
C GLN A 478 49.90 -13.78 -12.46
N TRP A 479 48.94 -13.79 -11.54
CA TRP A 479 48.54 -12.64 -10.73
C TRP A 479 48.60 -13.00 -9.25
N HIS A 480 49.01 -12.02 -8.45
CA HIS A 480 49.13 -12.14 -7.00
C HIS A 480 48.27 -11.05 -6.34
N SER A 481 47.65 -11.39 -5.22
CA SER A 481 46.84 -10.46 -4.41
C SER A 481 45.58 -9.92 -5.11
N ILE A 482 44.81 -10.78 -5.78
CA ILE A 482 43.46 -10.46 -6.27
C ILE A 482 42.51 -10.29 -5.07
N PRO A 483 41.90 -9.12 -4.84
CA PRO A 483 41.07 -8.85 -3.67
C PRO A 483 39.62 -9.28 -3.89
N LEU A 484 39.17 -10.35 -3.24
CA LEU A 484 37.78 -10.78 -3.26
C LEU A 484 37.02 -10.28 -2.03
N ASN A 485 35.76 -9.91 -2.24
CA ASN A 485 34.84 -9.43 -1.21
C ASN A 485 33.56 -10.28 -1.21
N GLN A 486 33.12 -10.69 -0.03
CA GLN A 486 31.93 -11.50 0.17
C GLN A 486 30.67 -10.80 -0.37
N ASN A 487 29.78 -11.59 -1.00
CA ASN A 487 28.48 -11.16 -1.53
C ASN A 487 28.57 -9.99 -2.54
N GLN A 488 29.66 -9.94 -3.33
CA GLN A 488 29.85 -8.92 -4.37
C GLN A 488 30.11 -9.55 -5.75
N ARG A 489 29.68 -8.83 -6.78
CA ARG A 489 30.10 -9.03 -8.17
C ARG A 489 31.22 -8.05 -8.48
N GLN A 490 32.37 -8.56 -8.88
CA GLN A 490 33.52 -7.75 -9.25
C GLN A 490 33.82 -7.91 -10.74
N VAL A 491 34.18 -6.81 -11.39
CA VAL A 491 34.69 -6.82 -12.78
C VAL A 491 36.17 -6.45 -12.76
N LEU A 492 37.01 -7.29 -13.35
CA LEU A 492 38.47 -7.14 -13.38
C LEU A 492 39.00 -7.06 -14.81
N GLU A 493 40.08 -6.32 -15.01
CA GLU A 493 40.95 -6.38 -16.18
C GLU A 493 42.27 -7.05 -15.77
N LEU A 494 42.63 -8.16 -16.40
CA LEU A 494 43.82 -8.96 -16.09
C LEU A 494 44.77 -8.99 -17.29
N THR A 495 45.85 -8.20 -17.26
CA THR A 495 46.89 -8.27 -18.30
C THR A 495 47.75 -9.51 -18.16
N LEU A 496 48.05 -10.21 -19.26
CA LEU A 496 48.90 -11.43 -19.24
C LEU A 496 50.30 -11.19 -18.63
N SER A 497 50.81 -9.97 -18.68
CA SER A 497 52.05 -9.54 -18.01
C SER A 497 51.96 -9.45 -16.47
N GLY A 498 50.83 -9.84 -15.87
CA GLY A 498 50.63 -9.91 -14.41
C GLY A 498 50.04 -8.65 -13.77
N GLY A 499 49.73 -7.62 -14.55
CA GLY A 499 48.99 -6.44 -14.08
C GLY A 499 47.49 -6.73 -13.93
N MET A 500 46.86 -6.14 -12.91
CA MET A 500 45.44 -6.27 -12.59
C MET A 500 44.84 -4.88 -12.31
N LYS A 501 43.60 -4.66 -12.76
CA LYS A 501 42.80 -3.48 -12.43
C LYS A 501 41.37 -3.91 -12.06
N VAL A 502 40.84 -3.40 -10.95
CA VAL A 502 39.42 -3.51 -10.62
C VAL A 502 38.66 -2.46 -11.43
N VAL A 503 37.71 -2.89 -12.25
CA VAL A 503 36.90 -2.02 -13.13
C VAL A 503 35.65 -1.55 -12.41
N SER A 504 34.94 -2.46 -11.74
CA SER A 504 33.78 -2.14 -10.91
C SER A 504 33.57 -3.19 -9.82
N VAL A 505 32.87 -2.77 -8.77
CA VAL A 505 32.41 -3.62 -7.67
C VAL A 505 30.96 -3.27 -7.41
N ALA A 506 30.09 -4.27 -7.41
CA ALA A 506 28.67 -4.13 -7.09
C ALA A 506 28.30 -5.16 -6.01
N PRO A 507 27.36 -4.86 -5.09
CA PRO A 507 26.74 -5.91 -4.29
C PRO A 507 26.06 -6.93 -5.21
N LEU A 508 26.10 -8.21 -4.83
CA LEU A 508 25.16 -9.19 -5.37
C LEU A 508 23.79 -8.91 -4.73
N THR A 509 23.09 -7.89 -5.24
CA THR A 509 21.63 -7.87 -5.11
C THR A 509 21.10 -9.20 -5.62
N ALA A 510 20.24 -9.84 -4.83
CA ALA A 510 19.63 -11.12 -5.20
C ALA A 510 19.05 -11.00 -6.62
N SER A 511 19.68 -11.69 -7.57
CA SER A 511 19.28 -11.59 -8.97
C SER A 511 17.92 -12.25 -9.10
N LYS A 512 16.93 -11.55 -9.72
CA LYS A 512 15.61 -12.12 -9.99
C LYS A 512 15.80 -13.52 -10.60
N PRO A 513 15.24 -14.59 -9.99
CA PRO A 513 15.48 -15.95 -10.46
C PRO A 513 14.98 -16.10 -11.90
N VAL A 514 15.80 -16.73 -12.74
CA VAL A 514 15.37 -17.15 -14.08
C VAL A 514 14.34 -18.25 -13.92
N VAL A 515 13.13 -18.01 -14.42
CA VAL A 515 12.01 -18.96 -14.35
C VAL A 515 12.35 -20.20 -15.18
N VAL A 516 12.64 -21.30 -14.50
CA VAL A 516 12.61 -22.65 -15.09
C VAL A 516 11.27 -23.26 -14.71
N SER A 517 10.32 -23.21 -15.64
CA SER A 517 9.00 -23.80 -15.46
C SER A 517 9.05 -25.32 -15.71
N GLU A 518 8.97 -26.13 -14.64
CA GLU A 518 8.45 -27.50 -14.77
C GLU A 518 6.91 -27.47 -14.68
N PRO A 519 6.19 -28.31 -15.45
CA PRO A 519 4.77 -28.10 -15.70
C PRO A 519 3.89 -28.67 -14.58
N LEU A 520 3.15 -27.78 -13.90
CA LEU A 520 1.92 -28.14 -13.20
C LEU A 520 0.75 -28.06 -14.19
N ALA A 521 -0.15 -29.05 -14.13
CA ALA A 521 -1.19 -29.25 -15.13
C ALA A 521 -2.27 -28.15 -15.09
N VAL A 522 -2.08 -27.12 -15.90
CA VAL A 522 -3.18 -26.25 -16.35
C VAL A 522 -4.03 -27.03 -17.35
N SER A 523 -5.34 -26.90 -17.26
CA SER A 523 -6.25 -27.38 -18.31
C SER A 523 -6.05 -26.52 -19.56
N GLU A 524 -5.20 -26.95 -20.50
CA GLU A 524 -5.06 -26.32 -21.82
C GLU A 524 -6.39 -26.38 -22.59
N THR A 525 -7.18 -25.31 -22.50
CA THR A 525 -8.16 -25.00 -23.54
C THR A 525 -7.38 -24.45 -24.74
N VAL A 526 -6.98 -25.34 -25.64
CA VAL A 526 -6.40 -24.97 -26.93
C VAL A 526 -7.38 -23.99 -27.61
N PRO A 527 -6.94 -22.77 -28.01
CA PRO A 527 -7.84 -21.81 -28.64
C PRO A 527 -8.46 -22.42 -29.90
N GLU A 528 -9.79 -22.36 -30.05
CA GLU A 528 -10.46 -22.94 -31.22
C GLU A 528 -10.06 -22.27 -32.54
N VAL A 529 -9.59 -21.01 -32.48
CA VAL A 529 -9.27 -20.17 -33.64
C VAL A 529 -7.91 -19.48 -33.44
N SER A 530 -7.03 -19.60 -34.43
CA SER A 530 -5.80 -18.80 -34.51
C SER A 530 -6.11 -17.35 -34.91
N GLY A 531 -5.54 -16.36 -34.21
CA GLY A 531 -5.73 -14.96 -34.55
C GLY A 531 -4.95 -13.97 -33.68
N LEU A 532 -4.88 -12.72 -34.14
CA LEU A 532 -4.25 -11.57 -33.51
C LEU A 532 -5.32 -10.76 -32.75
N ALA A 533 -5.13 -10.54 -31.46
CA ALA A 533 -6.06 -9.81 -30.61
C ALA A 533 -5.69 -8.31 -30.50
N PRO A 534 -6.68 -7.43 -30.20
CA PRO A 534 -6.44 -6.01 -29.95
C PRO A 534 -5.28 -5.78 -28.97
N ASN A 535 -4.37 -4.87 -29.35
CA ASN A 535 -3.22 -4.54 -28.53
C ASN A 535 -3.64 -3.57 -27.44
N PHE A 536 -3.07 -3.73 -26.24
CA PHE A 536 -3.39 -2.88 -25.10
C PHE A 536 -2.10 -2.31 -24.47
N PRO A 537 -2.06 -1.02 -24.12
CA PRO A 537 -3.04 0.01 -24.47
C PRO A 537 -3.02 0.35 -25.98
N ASN A 538 -4.09 0.96 -26.50
CA ASN A 538 -4.18 1.52 -27.85
C ASN A 538 -5.23 2.67 -27.87
N PRO A 539 -4.83 3.96 -27.89
CA PRO A 539 -3.46 4.45 -28.07
C PRO A 539 -2.52 4.12 -26.89
N PHE A 540 -1.21 4.13 -27.14
CA PHE A 540 -0.18 3.85 -26.11
C PHE A 540 0.95 4.87 -26.14
N ASN A 541 1.62 5.08 -25.00
CA ASN A 541 2.60 6.15 -24.79
C ASN A 541 4.07 5.69 -24.62
N SER A 542 4.31 4.40 -24.36
CA SER A 542 5.64 3.88 -23.99
C SER A 542 5.87 2.43 -24.43
N ALA A 543 4.85 1.58 -24.35
CA ALA A 543 4.83 0.23 -24.90
C ALA A 543 3.39 -0.25 -25.13
N THR A 544 3.21 -1.34 -25.87
CA THR A 544 1.92 -2.01 -26.04
C THR A 544 2.12 -3.53 -26.04
N LEU A 545 1.17 -4.28 -25.47
CA LEU A 545 1.12 -5.73 -25.52
C LEU A 545 0.37 -6.18 -26.79
N ILE A 546 0.99 -7.08 -27.54
CA ILE A 546 0.42 -7.69 -28.74
C ILE A 546 0.16 -9.16 -28.43
N THR A 547 -1.12 -9.52 -28.33
CA THR A 547 -1.58 -10.87 -27.98
C THR A 547 -2.02 -11.62 -29.23
N TYR A 548 -1.66 -12.89 -29.35
CA TYR A 548 -2.16 -13.77 -30.41
C TYR A 548 -2.36 -15.20 -29.94
N HIS A 549 -3.22 -15.92 -30.64
CA HIS A 549 -3.62 -17.29 -30.37
C HIS A 549 -3.28 -18.19 -31.56
N LEU A 550 -2.93 -19.43 -31.27
CA LEU A 550 -2.68 -20.49 -32.25
C LEU A 550 -3.52 -21.71 -31.91
N SER A 551 -4.46 -22.07 -32.79
CA SER A 551 -5.27 -23.29 -32.67
C SER A 551 -4.53 -24.55 -33.15
N SER A 552 -3.35 -24.40 -33.76
CA SER A 552 -2.48 -25.49 -34.18
C SER A 552 -1.01 -25.06 -34.17
N PRO A 553 -0.06 -25.98 -33.90
CA PRO A 553 1.36 -25.67 -33.85
C PRO A 553 1.95 -25.40 -35.25
N GLY A 554 2.98 -24.55 -35.33
CA GLY A 554 3.74 -24.32 -36.56
C GLY A 554 4.52 -23.01 -36.59
N PRO A 555 5.09 -22.63 -37.76
CA PRO A 555 5.88 -21.41 -37.91
C PRO A 555 5.03 -20.14 -37.74
N VAL A 556 5.48 -19.25 -36.87
CA VAL A 556 4.86 -17.95 -36.60
C VAL A 556 5.86 -16.83 -36.86
N GLN A 557 5.38 -15.79 -37.52
CA GLN A 557 6.13 -14.55 -37.71
C GLN A 557 5.27 -13.34 -37.34
N LEU A 558 5.73 -12.53 -36.39
CA LEU A 558 5.10 -11.28 -35.97
C LEU A 558 6.06 -10.12 -36.28
N VAL A 559 5.66 -9.25 -37.20
CA VAL A 559 6.47 -8.11 -37.66
C VAL A 559 5.68 -6.82 -37.53
N ILE A 560 6.34 -5.77 -37.05
CA ILE A 560 5.80 -4.42 -37.02
C ILE A 560 6.23 -3.66 -38.28
N TYR A 561 5.28 -3.02 -38.94
CA TYR A 561 5.49 -2.20 -40.12
C TYR A 561 5.10 -0.74 -39.85
N ASN A 562 5.76 0.19 -40.55
CA ASN A 562 5.31 1.59 -40.63
C ASN A 562 4.22 1.75 -41.70
N VAL A 563 3.62 2.95 -41.81
CA VAL A 563 2.60 3.27 -42.82
C VAL A 563 3.06 3.13 -44.28
N LEU A 564 4.37 3.05 -44.54
CA LEU A 564 4.94 2.82 -45.87
C LEU A 564 5.12 1.33 -46.20
N GLY A 565 4.71 0.42 -45.30
CA GLY A 565 4.87 -1.02 -45.47
C GLY A 565 6.31 -1.51 -45.29
N GLN A 566 7.19 -0.71 -44.68
CA GLN A 566 8.57 -1.13 -44.36
C GLN A 566 8.58 -1.83 -42.99
N PRO A 567 9.27 -2.98 -42.85
CA PRO A 567 9.42 -3.64 -41.56
C PRO A 567 10.32 -2.80 -40.64
N VAL A 568 9.86 -2.60 -39.41
CA VAL A 568 10.50 -1.75 -38.40
C VAL A 568 11.18 -2.61 -37.33
N ARG A 569 10.52 -3.70 -36.93
CA ARG A 569 11.05 -4.71 -36.00
C ARG A 569 10.33 -6.05 -36.19
N THR A 570 11.09 -7.14 -36.17
CA THR A 570 10.56 -8.49 -36.03
C THR A 570 10.49 -8.85 -34.55
N LEU A 571 9.32 -9.26 -34.09
CA LEU A 571 9.06 -9.64 -32.69
C LEU A 571 9.05 -11.16 -32.49
N VAL A 572 8.67 -11.92 -33.53
CA VAL A 572 8.69 -13.39 -33.57
C VAL A 572 9.11 -13.85 -34.95
N ASP A 573 9.96 -14.86 -35.02
CA ASP A 573 10.28 -15.61 -36.24
C ASP A 573 10.71 -17.05 -35.86
N GLN A 574 9.76 -17.86 -35.38
CA GLN A 574 10.03 -19.22 -34.88
C GLN A 574 8.79 -20.13 -34.95
N SER A 575 9.00 -21.44 -34.83
CA SER A 575 7.89 -22.39 -34.65
C SER A 575 7.39 -22.39 -33.21
N GLN A 576 6.07 -22.38 -33.03
CA GLN A 576 5.41 -22.39 -31.72
C GLN A 576 4.36 -23.51 -31.62
N ALA A 577 4.00 -23.87 -30.39
CA ALA A 577 2.94 -24.83 -30.10
C ALA A 577 1.55 -24.23 -30.39
N ALA A 578 0.48 -25.01 -30.26
CA ALA A 578 -0.84 -24.41 -30.09
C ALA A 578 -0.92 -23.73 -28.70
N GLY A 579 -1.60 -22.59 -28.58
CA GLY A 579 -1.65 -21.83 -27.33
C GLY A 579 -1.84 -20.32 -27.51
N SER A 580 -1.77 -19.59 -26.41
CA SER A 580 -1.88 -18.13 -26.36
C SER A 580 -0.52 -17.50 -26.05
N TYR A 581 -0.19 -16.42 -26.75
CA TYR A 581 1.11 -15.75 -26.69
C TYR A 581 0.92 -14.24 -26.54
N GLN A 582 1.77 -13.61 -25.71
CA GLN A 582 1.78 -12.16 -25.49
C GLN A 582 3.19 -11.62 -25.68
N ILE A 583 3.31 -10.49 -26.37
CA ILE A 583 4.60 -9.86 -26.64
C ILE A 583 4.50 -8.35 -26.47
N ARG A 584 5.35 -7.79 -25.59
CA ARG A 584 5.53 -6.35 -25.42
C ARG A 584 6.34 -5.77 -26.57
N TRP A 585 5.83 -4.72 -27.20
CA TRP A 585 6.60 -3.85 -28.08
C TRP A 585 6.85 -2.51 -27.42
N ASP A 586 8.13 -2.16 -27.28
CA ASP A 586 8.73 -1.01 -26.57
C ASP A 586 8.93 0.23 -27.46
N VAL A 587 8.36 0.24 -28.67
CA VAL A 587 8.48 1.32 -29.67
C VAL A 587 9.92 1.58 -30.15
N LEU A 588 10.82 0.61 -30.01
CA LEU A 588 12.16 0.65 -30.61
C LEU A 588 12.18 -0.11 -31.95
N ASP A 589 12.98 0.40 -32.90
CA ASP A 589 13.31 -0.30 -34.15
C ASP A 589 14.26 -1.49 -33.91
N GLN A 590 14.57 -2.24 -34.97
CA GLN A 590 15.49 -3.39 -34.93
C GLN A 590 16.92 -3.06 -34.41
N ARG A 591 17.30 -1.78 -34.29
CA ARG A 591 18.61 -1.30 -33.81
C ARG A 591 18.51 -0.69 -32.40
N GLY A 592 17.35 -0.77 -31.74
CA GLY A 592 17.12 -0.17 -30.43
C GLY A 592 16.84 1.33 -30.45
N VAL A 593 16.55 1.92 -31.62
CA VAL A 593 16.28 3.36 -31.73
C VAL A 593 14.78 3.64 -31.58
N SER A 594 14.44 4.59 -30.71
CA SER A 594 13.05 5.00 -30.47
C SER A 594 12.40 5.61 -31.72
N LEU A 595 11.16 5.24 -31.97
CA LEU A 595 10.39 5.63 -33.15
C LEU A 595 9.54 6.89 -32.90
N SER A 596 9.05 7.48 -33.99
CA SER A 596 8.16 8.65 -33.96
C SER A 596 6.72 8.28 -33.60
N THR A 597 6.02 9.17 -32.89
CA THR A 597 4.55 9.20 -32.78
C THR A 597 3.87 8.91 -34.12
N GLY A 598 2.86 8.03 -34.15
CA GLY A 598 2.17 7.69 -35.38
C GLY A 598 1.47 6.32 -35.39
N VAL A 599 1.02 5.95 -36.59
CA VAL A 599 0.34 4.67 -36.85
C VAL A 599 1.36 3.61 -37.28
N TYR A 600 1.25 2.44 -36.69
CA TYR A 600 2.01 1.23 -37.04
C TYR A 600 1.07 0.06 -37.33
N ILE A 601 1.58 -0.96 -37.99
CA ILE A 601 0.81 -2.16 -38.34
C ILE A 601 1.55 -3.38 -37.81
N ALA A 602 0.98 -4.07 -36.84
CA ALA A 602 1.40 -5.44 -36.50
C ALA A 602 0.86 -6.39 -37.58
N ARG A 603 1.70 -7.30 -38.07
CA ARG A 603 1.30 -8.37 -38.99
C ARG A 603 1.75 -9.71 -38.41
N LEU A 604 0.78 -10.56 -38.11
CA LEU A 604 0.97 -11.94 -37.69
C LEU A 604 0.80 -12.86 -38.91
N SER A 605 1.74 -13.76 -39.13
CA SER A 605 1.65 -14.85 -40.10
C SER A 605 1.76 -16.18 -39.36
N TYR A 606 0.86 -17.12 -39.63
CA TYR A 606 0.73 -18.40 -38.92
C TYR A 606 0.20 -19.50 -39.86
N PRO A 607 0.20 -20.78 -39.47
CA PRO A 607 -0.36 -21.86 -40.30
C PRO A 607 -1.84 -21.62 -40.59
N GLY A 608 -2.17 -21.39 -41.86
CA GLY A 608 -3.54 -21.14 -42.31
C GLY A 608 -3.99 -19.67 -42.36
N GLY A 609 -3.14 -18.69 -42.02
CA GLY A 609 -3.57 -17.29 -42.09
C GLY A 609 -2.49 -16.21 -41.96
N VAL A 610 -2.88 -15.00 -42.36
CA VAL A 610 -2.16 -13.75 -42.07
C VAL A 610 -3.19 -12.77 -41.55
N GLN A 611 -2.91 -12.13 -40.41
CA GLN A 611 -3.75 -11.08 -39.83
C GLN A 611 -2.93 -9.82 -39.56
N THR A 612 -3.60 -8.67 -39.61
CA THR A 612 -2.97 -7.36 -39.44
C THR A 612 -3.78 -6.47 -38.51
N GLN A 613 -3.09 -5.71 -37.66
CA GLN A 613 -3.71 -4.84 -36.68
C GLN A 613 -3.04 -3.46 -36.63
N ARG A 614 -3.86 -2.41 -36.50
CA ARG A 614 -3.41 -1.03 -36.45
C ARG A 614 -3.09 -0.62 -35.00
N LEU A 615 -1.85 -0.23 -34.77
CA LEU A 615 -1.34 0.28 -33.50
C LEU A 615 -1.24 1.82 -33.60
N LEU A 616 -1.67 2.56 -32.57
CA LEU A 616 -1.53 4.02 -32.51
C LEU A 616 -0.61 4.42 -31.34
N TYR A 617 0.61 4.81 -31.68
CA TYR A 617 1.60 5.32 -30.73
C TYR A 617 1.46 6.84 -30.58
N LEU A 618 1.33 7.32 -29.35
CA LEU A 618 1.34 8.72 -28.94
C LEU A 618 2.58 9.00 -28.07
N LYS A 619 3.07 10.24 -28.04
CA LYS A 619 4.21 10.64 -27.20
C LYS A 619 3.88 11.96 -26.51
#